data_AF-A0A1Q8ALP2-F1
#
_entry.id   AF-A0A1Q8ALP2-F1
#
_cell.length_a   1.000
_cell.length_b   1.000
_cell.length_c   1.000
_cell.angle_alpha   90.00
_cell.angle_beta   90.00
_cell.angle_gamma   90.00
#
_symmetry.space_group_name_H-M   'P 1'
#
loop_
_entity.id
_entity.type
_entity.pdbx_description
1 polymer ?
#
loop_
_entity_poly.entity_id
_entity_poly.type
_entity_poly.pdbx_seq_one_letter_code
_entity_poly.pdbx_strand_id
1 'polypeptide(L)'
;MTVGAVGLDSARREGTKPLAWWIAPTVPLLAAALAFAWTLHGELQRLYGMTGSAWDYAYDQQVIWNVSVGQGFYSSFARANFLGIHFELILVVLAAVEKFWANPAVLLIFSSAGLAATAPAAYLFFRALLPADRPESPWLAVALSAPIPFWAAIQEAARDFFHPENMALALALLASWAGIRGHRVAMWVLCLLVLTCKEDQVYTVGVIGLLMRVYGAPEIRKHWRFIVYLAGAWFLIGTGIVQQHFRNGGYTDFVYYRWLIGLNPAIHATPTTVLAPAADHVIALVEPFQQTWDVMRVVLHVTVHASTTSCCCCSP
;
A
#
# COMPACT_ATOMS: atom_id res chain seq x y z
N MET A 1 68.87 -21.85 22.25
CA MET A 1 67.85 -22.88 22.00
C MET A 1 66.52 -22.19 21.79
N THR A 2 65.97 -22.35 20.60
CA THR A 2 64.71 -21.78 20.10
C THR A 2 63.55 -22.68 20.49
N VAL A 3 62.51 -22.12 21.09
CA VAL A 3 61.18 -22.75 21.11
C VAL A 3 60.25 -21.79 20.38
N GLY A 4 59.93 -22.15 19.14
CA GLY A 4 58.98 -21.42 18.31
C GLY A 4 57.57 -21.57 18.87
N ALA A 5 56.91 -20.44 19.08
CA ALA A 5 55.46 -20.41 19.26
C ALA A 5 54.82 -20.75 17.90
N VAL A 6 54.42 -22.01 17.77
CA VAL A 6 53.62 -22.55 16.67
C VAL A 6 52.29 -21.80 16.62
N GLY A 7 51.97 -21.30 15.43
CA GLY A 7 50.86 -20.40 15.17
C GLY A 7 49.48 -21.00 15.47
N LEU A 8 48.62 -20.14 16.03
CA LEU A 8 47.17 -20.34 16.13
C LEU A 8 46.38 -19.15 15.54
N ASP A 9 47.03 -18.25 14.79
CA ASP A 9 46.38 -17.03 14.25
C ASP A 9 45.82 -17.18 12.83
N SER A 10 45.97 -18.34 12.18
CA SER A 10 45.61 -18.49 10.75
C SER A 10 44.26 -19.17 10.47
N ALA A 11 43.53 -19.62 11.48
CA ALA A 11 42.34 -20.46 11.28
C ALA A 11 40.97 -19.76 11.44
N ARG A 12 40.90 -18.42 11.48
CA ARG A 12 39.60 -17.72 11.67
C ARG A 12 39.34 -16.53 10.74
N ARG A 13 39.70 -16.66 9.47
CA ARG A 13 39.10 -15.88 8.39
C ARG A 13 39.00 -16.75 7.14
N GLU A 14 38.14 -17.79 7.20
CA GLU A 14 37.53 -18.26 5.97
C GLU A 14 36.76 -17.06 5.39
N GLY A 15 37.38 -16.43 4.40
CA GLY A 15 36.82 -15.27 3.73
C GLY A 15 35.49 -15.66 3.15
N THR A 16 34.41 -15.14 3.74
CA THR A 16 33.14 -15.04 3.04
C THR A 16 33.43 -14.31 1.74
N LYS A 17 33.41 -15.05 0.62
CA LYS A 17 33.52 -14.45 -0.72
C LYS A 17 32.52 -13.30 -0.74
N PRO A 18 32.92 -12.07 -1.13
CA PRO A 18 32.00 -10.95 -1.15
C PRO A 18 30.82 -11.37 -2.02
N LEU A 19 29.65 -11.51 -1.40
CA LEU A 19 28.42 -11.78 -2.09
C LEU A 19 28.29 -10.70 -3.17
N ALA A 20 28.09 -11.11 -4.42
CA ALA A 20 27.99 -10.15 -5.48
C ALA A 20 26.83 -9.19 -5.19
N TRP A 21 27.12 -7.88 -5.20
CA TRP A 21 26.22 -6.81 -4.73
C TRP A 21 24.85 -6.80 -5.43
N TRP A 22 24.74 -7.43 -6.59
CA TRP A 22 23.52 -7.57 -7.38
C TRP A 22 22.59 -8.70 -6.89
N ILE A 23 23.08 -9.68 -6.13
CA ILE A 23 22.27 -10.84 -5.73
C ILE A 23 21.09 -10.43 -4.84
N ALA A 24 21.33 -9.57 -3.85
CA ALA A 24 20.30 -9.13 -2.92
C ALA A 24 19.12 -8.40 -3.63
N PRO A 25 19.33 -7.40 -4.50
CA PRO A 25 18.22 -6.77 -5.24
C PRO A 25 17.58 -7.67 -6.29
N THR A 26 18.28 -8.69 -6.82
CA THR A 26 17.70 -9.62 -7.79
C THR A 26 16.56 -10.46 -7.19
N VAL A 27 16.64 -10.85 -5.91
CA VAL A 27 15.61 -11.71 -5.30
C VAL A 27 14.22 -11.04 -5.23
N PRO A 28 14.05 -9.80 -4.72
CA PRO A 28 12.77 -9.09 -4.76
C PRO A 28 12.24 -8.84 -6.18
N LEU A 29 13.13 -8.64 -7.16
CA LEU A 29 12.73 -8.48 -8.56
C LEU A 29 12.21 -9.79 -9.15
N LEU A 30 12.85 -10.92 -8.86
CA LEU A 30 12.36 -12.24 -9.26
C LEU A 30 11.03 -12.56 -8.56
N ALA A 31 10.92 -12.26 -7.26
CA ALA A 31 9.67 -12.40 -6.52
C ALA A 31 8.54 -11.59 -7.16
N ALA A 32 8.80 -10.33 -7.55
CA ALA A 32 7.83 -9.51 -8.27
C ALA A 32 7.48 -10.09 -9.64
N ALA A 33 8.45 -10.55 -10.43
CA ALA A 33 8.17 -11.15 -11.75
C ALA A 33 7.29 -12.41 -11.62
N LEU A 34 7.59 -13.26 -10.63
CA LEU A 34 6.80 -14.45 -10.33
C LEU A 34 5.39 -14.09 -9.84
N ALA A 35 5.28 -13.14 -8.92
CA ALA A 35 4.00 -12.67 -8.40
C ALA A 35 3.15 -12.02 -9.50
N PHE A 36 3.74 -11.20 -10.37
CA PHE A 36 3.07 -10.60 -11.51
C PHE A 36 2.52 -11.67 -12.46
N ALA A 37 3.34 -12.66 -12.84
CA ALA A 37 2.89 -13.74 -13.70
C ALA A 37 1.78 -14.58 -13.04
N TRP A 38 1.92 -14.88 -11.74
CA TRP A 38 0.94 -15.64 -10.96
C TRP A 38 -0.41 -14.93 -10.84
N THR A 39 -0.39 -13.68 -10.38
CA THR A 39 -1.59 -12.85 -10.19
C THR A 39 -2.29 -12.59 -11.51
N LEU A 40 -1.56 -12.12 -12.53
CA LEU A 40 -2.15 -11.84 -13.84
C LEU A 40 -2.72 -13.10 -14.49
N HIS A 41 -2.01 -14.23 -14.40
CA HIS A 41 -2.54 -15.49 -14.91
C HIS A 41 -3.85 -15.89 -14.22
N GLY A 42 -3.90 -15.83 -12.89
CA GLY A 42 -5.10 -16.15 -12.11
C GLY A 42 -6.26 -15.20 -12.43
N GLU A 43 -5.98 -13.89 -12.51
CA GLU A 43 -6.99 -12.88 -12.87
C GLU A 43 -7.53 -13.12 -14.29
N LEU A 44 -6.66 -13.36 -15.28
CA LEU A 44 -7.10 -13.63 -16.66
C LEU A 44 -7.90 -14.91 -16.80
N GLN A 45 -7.51 -16.00 -16.12
CA GLN A 45 -8.28 -17.24 -16.10
C GLN A 45 -9.69 -17.00 -15.55
N ARG A 46 -9.83 -16.20 -14.50
CA ARG A 46 -11.12 -15.86 -13.90
C ARG A 46 -11.94 -14.90 -14.75
N LEU A 47 -11.29 -13.94 -15.41
CA LEU A 47 -11.94 -13.00 -16.33
C LEU A 47 -12.56 -13.76 -17.51
N TYR A 48 -11.76 -14.56 -18.22
CA TYR A 48 -12.23 -15.29 -19.40
C TYR A 48 -13.10 -16.50 -19.06
N GLY A 49 -12.91 -17.09 -17.88
CA GLY A 49 -13.76 -18.16 -17.35
C GLY A 49 -15.06 -17.67 -16.71
N MET A 50 -15.26 -16.35 -16.58
CA MET A 50 -16.43 -15.74 -15.91
C MET A 50 -16.64 -16.23 -14.46
N THR A 51 -15.55 -16.51 -13.75
CA THR A 51 -15.55 -16.98 -12.34
C THR A 51 -15.06 -15.91 -11.36
N GLY A 52 -14.91 -14.68 -11.85
CA GLY A 52 -14.41 -13.54 -11.09
C GLY A 52 -15.47 -12.73 -10.34
N SER A 53 -15.06 -12.03 -9.29
CA SER A 53 -15.86 -10.95 -8.67
C SER A 53 -15.86 -9.77 -9.64
N ALA A 54 -16.90 -9.65 -10.47
CA ALA A 54 -16.87 -8.72 -11.60
C ALA A 54 -17.53 -7.36 -11.33
N TRP A 55 -18.10 -7.14 -10.14
CA TRP A 55 -18.89 -5.93 -9.87
C TRP A 55 -18.03 -4.67 -9.90
N ASP A 56 -17.06 -4.56 -8.99
CA ASP A 56 -16.18 -3.37 -8.89
C ASP A 56 -15.31 -3.21 -10.13
N TYR A 57 -14.77 -4.32 -10.63
CA TYR A 57 -14.03 -4.35 -11.89
C TYR A 57 -14.81 -3.80 -13.09
N ALA A 58 -16.08 -4.20 -13.25
CA ALA A 58 -16.92 -3.70 -14.34
C ALA A 58 -17.35 -2.24 -14.12
N TYR A 59 -17.52 -1.84 -12.86
CA TYR A 59 -17.78 -0.46 -12.48
C TYR A 59 -16.61 0.42 -12.93
N ASP A 60 -15.39 0.10 -12.48
CA ASP A 60 -14.18 0.86 -12.79
C ASP A 60 -13.90 0.91 -14.28
N GLN A 61 -14.01 -0.22 -14.98
CA GLN A 61 -13.84 -0.26 -16.43
C GLN A 61 -14.83 0.68 -17.14
N GLN A 62 -16.09 0.73 -16.69
CA GLN A 62 -17.08 1.64 -17.27
C GLN A 62 -16.72 3.11 -17.02
N VAL A 63 -16.30 3.46 -15.80
CA VAL A 63 -15.90 4.83 -15.45
C VAL A 63 -14.69 5.26 -16.29
N ILE A 64 -13.66 4.41 -16.37
CA ILE A 64 -12.46 4.63 -17.18
C ILE A 64 -12.82 4.82 -18.65
N TRP A 65 -13.68 3.96 -19.20
CA TRP A 65 -14.14 4.09 -20.57
C TRP A 65 -14.86 5.43 -20.79
N ASN A 66 -15.81 5.80 -19.92
CA ASN A 66 -16.55 7.06 -20.00
C ASN A 66 -15.61 8.28 -19.95
N VAL A 67 -14.62 8.29 -19.06
CA VAL A 67 -13.62 9.37 -19.02
C VAL A 67 -12.84 9.42 -20.32
N SER A 68 -12.45 8.27 -20.89
CA SER A 68 -11.65 8.20 -22.13
C SER A 68 -12.38 8.77 -23.36
N VAL A 69 -13.71 8.61 -23.42
CA VAL A 69 -14.57 9.13 -24.50
C VAL A 69 -15.20 10.51 -24.20
N GLY A 70 -14.84 11.13 -23.06
CA GLY A 70 -15.30 12.47 -22.69
C GLY A 70 -16.69 12.56 -22.05
N GLN A 71 -17.23 11.43 -21.56
CA GLN A 71 -18.49 11.35 -20.80
C GLN A 71 -18.31 11.60 -19.29
N GLY A 72 -17.08 11.90 -18.85
CA GLY A 72 -16.75 12.17 -17.46
C GLY A 72 -16.89 10.93 -16.56
N PHE A 73 -17.11 11.15 -15.27
CA PHE A 73 -17.14 10.11 -14.24
C PHE A 73 -18.51 9.47 -14.02
N TYR A 74 -19.44 9.57 -14.98
CA TYR A 74 -20.75 8.93 -14.83
C TYR A 74 -20.63 7.40 -14.83
N SER A 75 -21.47 6.72 -14.05
CA SER A 75 -21.63 5.26 -14.08
C SER A 75 -23.10 4.88 -14.11
N SER A 76 -23.47 3.93 -14.97
CA SER A 76 -24.81 3.35 -15.01
C SER A 76 -25.06 2.36 -13.87
N PHE A 77 -24.01 1.85 -13.21
CA PHE A 77 -24.15 0.97 -12.05
C PHE A 77 -24.76 1.72 -10.87
N ALA A 78 -24.22 2.90 -10.53
CA ALA A 78 -24.81 3.77 -9.51
C ALA A 78 -25.82 4.78 -10.04
N ARG A 79 -25.93 4.92 -11.37
CA ARG A 79 -26.77 5.94 -12.05
C ARG A 79 -26.45 7.36 -11.56
N ALA A 80 -25.18 7.60 -11.29
CA ALA A 80 -24.67 8.81 -10.66
C ALA A 80 -23.23 9.10 -11.11
N ASN A 81 -22.71 10.26 -10.73
CA ASN A 81 -21.29 10.57 -10.89
C ASN A 81 -20.49 9.81 -9.84
N PHE A 82 -19.50 9.03 -10.29
CA PHE A 82 -18.60 8.22 -9.48
C PHE A 82 -17.85 9.03 -8.43
N LEU A 83 -17.50 10.29 -8.73
CA LEU A 83 -16.85 11.19 -7.76
C LEU A 83 -17.72 11.52 -6.54
N GLY A 84 -19.03 11.21 -6.60
CA GLY A 84 -19.94 11.27 -5.46
C GLY A 84 -19.79 10.09 -4.49
N ILE A 85 -19.14 9.01 -4.92
CA ILE A 85 -19.02 7.73 -4.21
C ILE A 85 -17.56 7.47 -3.87
N HIS A 86 -16.68 7.54 -4.86
CA HIS A 86 -15.24 7.31 -4.72
C HIS A 86 -14.44 8.45 -5.35
N PHE A 87 -13.35 8.85 -4.70
CA PHE A 87 -12.48 9.93 -5.16
C PHE A 87 -11.13 9.38 -5.65
N GLU A 88 -11.20 8.65 -6.76
CA GLU A 88 -10.07 7.89 -7.33
C GLU A 88 -9.60 8.54 -8.64
N LEU A 89 -8.83 9.63 -8.51
CA LEU A 89 -8.38 10.39 -9.67
C LEU A 89 -7.33 9.66 -10.54
N ILE A 90 -6.75 8.56 -10.05
CA ILE A 90 -5.84 7.72 -10.82
C ILE A 90 -6.52 7.12 -12.05
N LEU A 91 -7.85 6.95 -12.01
CA LEU A 91 -8.66 6.46 -13.12
C LEU A 91 -8.54 7.36 -14.36
N VAL A 92 -8.19 8.65 -14.22
CA VAL A 92 -7.93 9.54 -15.36
C VAL A 92 -6.69 9.11 -16.14
N VAL A 93 -5.65 8.67 -15.43
CA VAL A 93 -4.42 8.17 -16.06
C VAL A 93 -4.72 6.86 -16.79
N LEU A 94 -5.50 5.98 -16.16
CA LEU A 94 -5.91 4.72 -16.78
C LEU A 94 -6.85 4.94 -17.98
N ALA A 95 -7.72 5.95 -17.93
CA ALA A 95 -8.56 6.36 -19.06
C ALA A 95 -7.73 6.87 -20.25
N ALA A 96 -6.61 7.55 -19.97
CA ALA A 96 -5.67 7.91 -21.03
C ALA A 96 -5.03 6.67 -21.67
N VAL A 97 -4.75 5.61 -20.90
CA VAL A 97 -4.25 4.33 -21.43
C VAL A 97 -5.34 3.60 -22.23
N GLU A 98 -6.55 3.50 -21.69
CA GLU A 98 -7.73 2.88 -22.34
C GLU A 98 -7.98 3.48 -23.73
N LYS A 99 -7.78 4.78 -23.90
CA LYS A 99 -7.90 5.46 -25.20
C LYS A 99 -7.00 4.89 -26.29
N PHE A 100 -5.81 4.39 -25.92
CA PHE A 100 -4.86 3.79 -26.85
C PHE A 100 -4.92 2.26 -26.87
N TRP A 101 -5.35 1.65 -25.77
CA TRP A 101 -5.43 0.20 -25.61
C TRP A 101 -6.73 -0.18 -24.89
N ALA A 102 -7.84 -0.11 -25.63
CA ALA A 102 -9.16 -0.46 -25.13
C ALA A 102 -9.28 -1.98 -24.95
N ASN A 103 -8.88 -2.48 -23.79
CA ASN A 103 -8.99 -3.88 -23.42
C ASN A 103 -9.12 -4.01 -21.90
N PRO A 104 -10.16 -4.68 -21.39
CA PRO A 104 -10.37 -4.81 -19.95
C PRO A 104 -9.18 -5.46 -19.22
N ALA A 105 -8.45 -6.37 -19.87
CA ALA A 105 -7.26 -7.00 -19.30
C ALA A 105 -6.14 -6.01 -18.93
N VAL A 106 -6.14 -4.80 -19.49
CA VAL A 106 -5.15 -3.75 -19.17
C VAL A 106 -5.23 -3.37 -17.69
N LEU A 107 -6.42 -3.25 -17.13
CA LEU A 107 -6.57 -2.96 -15.70
C LEU A 107 -6.00 -4.07 -14.82
N LEU A 108 -6.17 -5.33 -15.22
CA LEU A 108 -5.58 -6.47 -14.53
C LEU A 108 -4.04 -6.44 -14.59
N ILE A 109 -3.48 -5.98 -15.72
CA ILE A 109 -2.02 -5.75 -15.83
C ILE A 109 -1.56 -4.71 -14.81
N PHE A 110 -2.26 -3.57 -14.68
CA PHE A 110 -1.90 -2.54 -13.69
C PHE A 110 -2.09 -3.01 -12.24
N SER A 111 -3.20 -3.72 -11.96
CA SER A 111 -3.49 -4.36 -10.68
C SER A 111 -2.35 -5.29 -10.27
N SER A 112 -2.10 -6.31 -11.09
CA SER A 112 -1.06 -7.31 -10.89
C SER A 112 0.34 -6.68 -10.79
N ALA A 113 0.65 -5.67 -11.61
CA ALA A 113 1.92 -4.96 -11.54
C ALA A 113 2.07 -4.17 -10.23
N GLY A 114 1.01 -3.50 -9.76
CA GLY A 114 0.99 -2.80 -8.48
C GLY A 114 1.26 -3.72 -7.30
N LEU A 115 0.53 -4.84 -7.23
CA LEU A 115 0.70 -5.84 -6.17
C LEU A 115 2.08 -6.49 -6.21
N ALA A 116 2.57 -6.85 -7.41
CA ALA A 116 3.91 -7.41 -7.58
C ALA A 116 5.03 -6.42 -7.21
N ALA A 117 4.85 -5.13 -7.54
CA ALA A 117 5.83 -4.08 -7.28
C ALA A 117 6.05 -3.83 -5.78
N THR A 118 5.18 -4.33 -4.90
CA THR A 118 5.37 -4.26 -3.45
C THR A 118 6.71 -4.88 -3.00
N ALA A 119 7.18 -5.96 -3.64
CA ALA A 119 8.46 -6.59 -3.29
C ALA A 119 9.67 -5.66 -3.53
N PRO A 120 9.93 -5.16 -4.76
CA PRO A 120 11.06 -4.25 -4.99
C PRO A 120 10.88 -2.90 -4.29
N ALA A 121 9.66 -2.37 -4.18
CA ALA A 121 9.40 -1.14 -3.45
C ALA A 121 9.72 -1.28 -1.96
N ALA A 122 9.27 -2.37 -1.33
CA ALA A 122 9.58 -2.68 0.06
C ALA A 122 11.07 -2.94 0.28
N TYR A 123 11.74 -3.61 -0.66
CA TYR A 123 13.18 -3.80 -0.59
C TYR A 123 13.91 -2.45 -0.51
N LEU A 124 13.59 -1.52 -1.41
CA LEU A 124 14.17 -0.17 -1.39
C LEU A 124 13.87 0.55 -0.07
N PHE A 125 12.63 0.49 0.39
CA PHE A 125 12.21 1.06 1.67
C PHE A 125 13.01 0.50 2.85
N PHE A 126 13.08 -0.83 3.02
CA PHE A 126 13.84 -1.46 4.10
C PHE A 126 15.34 -1.20 3.99
N ARG A 127 15.90 -1.13 2.77
CA ARG A 127 17.30 -0.72 2.53
C ARG A 127 17.57 0.74 2.88
N ALA A 128 16.54 1.58 2.97
CA ALA A 128 16.68 2.95 3.46
C ALA A 128 16.53 3.03 4.99
N LEU A 129 15.73 2.16 5.60
CA LEU A 129 15.47 2.15 7.04
C LEU A 129 16.52 1.41 7.86
N LEU A 130 17.05 0.30 7.33
CA LEU A 130 17.99 -0.56 8.04
C LEU A 130 19.43 0.00 8.01
N PRO A 131 20.23 -0.19 9.07
CA PRO A 131 21.63 0.28 9.12
C PRO A 131 22.45 -0.26 7.94
N ALA A 132 23.19 0.61 7.25
CA ALA A 132 23.93 0.25 6.03
C ALA A 132 25.29 -0.43 6.30
N ASP A 133 25.81 -0.27 7.51
CA ASP A 133 27.07 -0.81 8.01
C ASP A 133 26.98 -2.29 8.40
N ARG A 134 25.76 -2.81 8.63
CA ARG A 134 25.53 -4.20 8.99
C ARG A 134 25.49 -5.12 7.75
N PRO A 135 26.32 -6.17 7.67
CA PRO A 135 26.34 -7.07 6.51
C PRO A 135 25.04 -7.87 6.34
N GLU A 136 24.25 -8.06 7.39
CA GLU A 136 22.95 -8.75 7.36
C GLU A 136 21.81 -7.88 6.82
N SER A 137 21.99 -6.54 6.81
CA SER A 137 20.95 -5.57 6.45
C SER A 137 20.33 -5.80 5.06
N PRO A 138 21.12 -6.08 3.99
CA PRO A 138 20.55 -6.40 2.69
C PRO A 138 19.69 -7.67 2.70
N TRP A 139 20.10 -8.70 3.45
CA TRP A 139 19.38 -9.97 3.52
C TRP A 139 18.11 -9.87 4.35
N LEU A 140 18.14 -9.11 5.44
CA LEU A 140 16.95 -8.79 6.21
C LEU A 140 15.94 -8.02 5.34
N ALA A 141 16.40 -7.05 4.53
CA ALA A 141 15.53 -6.36 3.58
C ALA A 141 14.90 -7.34 2.57
N VAL A 142 15.67 -8.29 2.01
CA VAL A 142 15.15 -9.34 1.11
C VAL A 142 14.12 -10.21 1.82
N ALA A 143 14.43 -10.69 3.04
CA ALA A 143 13.56 -11.57 3.81
C ALA A 143 12.22 -10.91 4.15
N LEU A 144 12.23 -9.61 4.41
CA LEU A 144 11.01 -8.83 4.70
C LEU A 144 10.25 -8.45 3.43
N SER A 145 10.92 -8.23 2.30
CA SER A 145 10.28 -7.69 1.09
C SER A 145 9.79 -8.75 0.11
N ALA A 146 10.57 -9.82 -0.12
CA ALA A 146 10.26 -10.81 -1.14
C ALA A 146 8.95 -11.59 -0.91
N PRO A 147 8.54 -11.90 0.34
CA PRO A 147 7.27 -12.58 0.60
C PRO A 147 6.02 -11.71 0.48
N ILE A 148 6.15 -10.37 0.53
CA ILE A 148 5.01 -9.44 0.58
C ILE A 148 3.96 -9.71 -0.51
N PRO A 149 4.31 -9.81 -1.80
CA PRO A 149 3.29 -10.03 -2.83
C PRO A 149 2.58 -11.38 -2.70
N PHE A 150 3.14 -12.35 -1.97
CA PHE A 150 2.54 -13.66 -1.71
C PHE A 150 1.79 -13.73 -0.38
N TRP A 151 1.78 -12.64 0.39
CA TRP A 151 1.03 -12.57 1.65
C TRP A 151 -0.47 -12.70 1.40
N ALA A 152 -1.18 -13.35 2.31
CA ALA A 152 -2.61 -13.67 2.15
C ALA A 152 -3.44 -12.44 1.79
N ALA A 153 -3.25 -11.30 2.48
CA ALA A 153 -4.01 -10.08 2.19
C ALA A 153 -3.76 -9.53 0.77
N ILE A 154 -2.53 -9.66 0.24
CA ILE A 154 -2.21 -9.25 -1.14
C ILE A 154 -2.82 -10.22 -2.16
N GLN A 155 -2.86 -11.51 -1.83
CA GLN A 155 -3.50 -12.51 -2.69
C GLN A 155 -5.03 -12.36 -2.69
N GLU A 156 -5.64 -11.99 -1.57
CA GLU A 156 -7.08 -11.66 -1.52
C GLU A 156 -7.38 -10.38 -2.32
N ALA A 157 -6.53 -9.35 -2.22
CA ALA A 157 -6.66 -8.16 -3.08
C ALA A 157 -6.57 -8.51 -4.58
N ALA A 158 -5.65 -9.40 -4.97
CA ALA A 158 -5.58 -9.90 -6.35
C ALA A 158 -6.82 -10.72 -6.76
N ARG A 159 -7.41 -11.45 -5.81
CA ARG A 159 -8.63 -12.24 -6.06
C ARG A 159 -9.84 -11.35 -6.35
N ASP A 160 -9.85 -10.12 -5.86
CA ASP A 160 -10.95 -9.18 -6.10
C ASP A 160 -10.76 -8.33 -7.37
N PHE A 161 -9.85 -8.73 -8.27
CA PHE A 161 -9.51 -8.00 -9.48
C PHE A 161 -8.96 -6.59 -9.21
N PHE A 162 -9.01 -5.73 -10.22
CA PHE A 162 -8.48 -4.39 -10.18
C PHE A 162 -9.23 -3.53 -9.17
N HIS A 163 -8.44 -2.96 -8.27
CA HIS A 163 -8.77 -1.83 -7.41
C HIS A 163 -7.59 -0.86 -7.47
N PRO A 164 -7.79 0.46 -7.55
CA PRO A 164 -6.71 1.45 -7.51
C PRO A 164 -5.71 1.28 -6.35
N GLU A 165 -6.17 0.77 -5.21
CA GLU A 165 -5.39 0.47 -4.01
C GLU A 165 -4.29 -0.57 -4.24
N ASN A 166 -4.47 -1.45 -5.24
CA ASN A 166 -3.49 -2.46 -5.62
C ASN A 166 -2.15 -1.83 -6.04
N MET A 167 -2.19 -0.58 -6.51
CA MET A 167 -0.99 0.22 -6.81
C MET A 167 -0.52 1.07 -5.64
N ALA A 168 -1.43 1.48 -4.75
CA ALA A 168 -1.17 2.46 -3.71
C ALA A 168 -0.06 2.02 -2.74
N LEU A 169 -0.03 0.74 -2.33
CA LEU A 169 0.97 0.24 -1.38
C LEU A 169 2.40 0.33 -1.93
N ALA A 170 2.62 -0.10 -3.19
CA ALA A 170 3.94 0.00 -3.81
C ALA A 170 4.39 1.46 -3.96
N LEU A 171 3.48 2.34 -4.37
CA LEU A 171 3.74 3.78 -4.47
C LEU A 171 4.07 4.41 -3.10
N ALA A 172 3.38 4.00 -2.03
CA ALA A 172 3.62 4.47 -0.67
C ALA A 172 4.99 4.03 -0.12
N LEU A 173 5.38 2.79 -0.40
CA LEU A 173 6.72 2.27 -0.06
C LEU A 173 7.81 3.04 -0.80
N LEU A 174 7.61 3.33 -2.09
CA LEU A 174 8.53 4.17 -2.87
C LEU A 174 8.55 5.63 -2.38
N ALA A 175 7.41 6.20 -2.00
CA ALA A 175 7.33 7.54 -1.44
C ALA A 175 8.15 7.63 -0.15
N SER A 176 8.01 6.62 0.71
CA SER A 176 8.77 6.48 1.95
C SER A 176 10.27 6.35 1.68
N TRP A 177 10.67 5.48 0.75
CA TRP A 177 12.06 5.34 0.32
C TRP A 177 12.64 6.68 -0.17
N ALA A 178 11.92 7.36 -1.07
CA ALA A 178 12.33 8.65 -1.62
C ALA A 178 12.51 9.69 -0.51
N GLY A 179 11.60 9.71 0.47
CA GLY A 179 11.64 10.61 1.61
C GLY A 179 12.81 10.35 2.58
N ILE A 180 13.13 9.08 2.85
CA ILE A 180 14.28 8.70 3.69
C ILE A 180 15.60 8.99 2.97
N ARG A 181 15.66 8.83 1.65
CA ARG A 181 16.86 9.04 0.83
C ARG A 181 17.06 10.49 0.34
N GLY A 182 16.12 11.40 0.61
CA GLY A 182 16.28 12.81 0.24
C GLY A 182 15.77 13.19 -1.14
N HIS A 183 15.10 12.28 -1.86
CA HIS A 183 14.52 12.53 -3.17
C HIS A 183 13.20 13.30 -3.07
N ARG A 184 13.27 14.59 -2.71
CA ARG A 184 12.12 15.44 -2.38
C ARG A 184 11.03 15.43 -3.46
N VAL A 185 11.40 15.62 -4.72
CA VAL A 185 10.43 15.69 -5.83
C VAL A 185 9.71 14.36 -5.99
N ALA A 186 10.46 13.26 -6.02
CA ALA A 186 9.90 11.91 -6.13
C ALA A 186 8.95 11.61 -4.95
N MET A 187 9.33 11.94 -3.72
CA MET A 187 8.48 11.75 -2.54
C MET A 187 7.13 12.47 -2.69
N TRP A 188 7.12 13.74 -3.09
CA TRP A 188 5.87 14.50 -3.26
C TRP A 188 5.01 13.95 -4.39
N VAL A 189 5.61 13.64 -5.55
CA VAL A 189 4.90 13.05 -6.68
C VAL A 189 4.26 11.71 -6.28
N LEU A 190 5.02 10.85 -5.60
CA LEU A 190 4.52 9.56 -5.14
C LEU A 190 3.44 9.69 -4.06
N CYS A 191 3.55 10.63 -3.12
CA CYS A 191 2.47 10.91 -2.16
C CYS A 191 1.19 11.35 -2.87
N LEU A 192 1.29 12.21 -3.88
CA LEU A 192 0.14 12.62 -4.67
C LEU A 192 -0.45 11.44 -5.44
N LEU A 193 0.37 10.60 -6.06
CA LEU A 193 -0.11 9.39 -6.75
C LEU A 193 -0.83 8.43 -5.80
N VAL A 194 -0.31 8.23 -4.58
CA VAL A 194 -0.99 7.43 -3.54
C VAL A 194 -2.36 8.02 -3.21
N LEU A 195 -2.46 9.33 -3.01
CA LEU A 195 -3.76 9.98 -2.74
C LEU A 195 -4.73 9.84 -3.92
N THR A 196 -4.23 9.89 -5.15
CA THR A 196 -5.10 9.71 -6.33
C THR A 196 -5.62 8.29 -6.48
N CYS A 197 -5.02 7.29 -5.83
CA CYS A 197 -5.54 5.93 -5.83
C CYS A 197 -6.89 5.85 -5.12
N LYS A 198 -7.05 6.44 -3.93
CA LYS A 198 -8.33 6.44 -3.20
C LYS A 198 -8.39 7.49 -2.09
N GLU A 199 -9.60 7.94 -1.75
CA GLU A 199 -9.86 8.90 -0.69
C GLU A 199 -9.31 8.51 0.69
N ASP A 200 -9.28 7.22 1.00
CA ASP A 200 -8.84 6.70 2.29
C ASP A 200 -7.31 6.56 2.39
N GLN A 201 -6.58 6.69 1.28
CA GLN A 201 -5.11 6.71 1.27
C GLN A 201 -4.52 7.92 2.02
N VAL A 202 -5.36 8.81 2.52
CA VAL A 202 -5.01 9.85 3.49
C VAL A 202 -4.37 9.26 4.74
N TYR A 203 -4.78 8.07 5.19
CA TYR A 203 -4.14 7.40 6.32
C TYR A 203 -2.70 7.01 5.98
N THR A 204 -2.51 6.38 4.81
CA THR A 204 -1.21 5.97 4.28
C THR A 204 -0.26 7.17 4.18
N VAL A 205 -0.71 8.27 3.58
CA VAL A 205 0.12 9.49 3.43
C VAL A 205 0.34 10.19 4.78
N GLY A 206 -0.63 10.19 5.68
CA GLY A 206 -0.46 10.67 7.05
C GLY A 206 0.65 9.92 7.78
N VAL A 207 0.67 8.59 7.69
CA VAL A 207 1.72 7.72 8.25
C VAL A 207 3.08 8.01 7.62
N ILE A 208 3.15 8.21 6.29
CA ILE A 208 4.38 8.64 5.62
C ILE A 208 4.87 9.97 6.21
N GLY A 209 3.98 10.93 6.46
CA GLY A 209 4.32 12.18 7.14
C GLY A 209 4.98 11.93 8.50
N LEU A 210 4.38 11.10 9.35
CA LEU A 210 4.95 10.75 10.66
C LEU A 210 6.29 10.02 10.53
N LEU A 211 6.42 9.11 9.56
CA LEU A 211 7.67 8.43 9.25
C LEU A 211 8.77 9.44 8.86
N MET A 212 8.45 10.45 8.03
CA MET A 212 9.41 11.49 7.63
C MET A 212 9.90 12.33 8.81
N ARG A 213 9.07 12.52 9.84
CA ARG A 213 9.49 13.22 11.07
C ARG A 213 10.64 12.48 11.76
N VAL A 214 10.61 11.15 11.77
CA VAL A 214 11.56 10.30 12.49
C VAL A 214 12.76 9.93 11.62
N TYR A 215 12.50 9.43 10.41
CA TYR A 215 13.50 8.81 9.52
C TYR A 215 13.79 9.61 8.26
N GLY A 216 13.05 10.68 7.99
CA GLY A 216 13.28 11.51 6.80
C GLY A 216 14.68 12.12 6.78
N ALA A 217 15.22 12.26 5.57
CA ALA A 217 16.47 12.99 5.32
C ALA A 217 16.36 14.43 5.87
N PRO A 218 17.47 15.08 6.29
CA PRO A 218 17.43 16.39 6.95
C PRO A 218 16.59 17.45 6.22
N GLU A 219 16.68 17.49 4.89
CA GLU A 219 15.97 18.41 4.01
C GLU A 219 14.48 18.09 3.83
N ILE A 220 14.09 16.84 4.08
CA ILE A 220 12.70 16.35 3.98
C ILE A 220 12.00 16.33 5.34
N ARG A 221 12.74 16.07 6.44
CA ARG A 221 12.20 15.93 7.79
C ARG A 221 11.33 17.10 8.20
N LYS A 222 11.72 18.33 7.82
CA LYS A 222 10.95 19.55 8.07
C LYS A 222 9.59 19.61 7.38
N HIS A 223 9.35 18.80 6.33
CA HIS A 223 8.11 18.78 5.57
C HIS A 223 7.03 17.86 6.15
N TRP A 224 7.32 17.09 7.22
CA TRP A 224 6.39 16.11 7.78
C TRP A 224 4.98 16.68 8.04
N ARG A 225 4.90 17.91 8.55
CA ARG A 225 3.62 18.60 8.83
C ARG A 225 2.83 18.86 7.54
N PHE A 226 3.52 19.28 6.48
CA PHE A 226 2.87 19.55 5.20
C PHE A 226 2.36 18.28 4.54
N ILE A 227 3.03 17.15 4.72
CA ILE A 227 2.55 15.84 4.24
C ILE A 227 1.25 15.47 4.97
N VAL A 228 1.21 15.65 6.31
CA VAL A 228 0.00 15.41 7.10
C VAL A 228 -1.13 16.40 6.73
N TYR A 229 -0.81 17.67 6.51
CA TYR A 229 -1.80 18.66 6.05
C TYR A 229 -2.32 18.35 4.66
N LEU A 230 -1.48 17.84 3.76
CA LEU A 230 -1.91 17.39 2.43
C LEU A 230 -2.91 16.24 2.55
N ALA A 231 -2.62 15.24 3.39
CA ALA A 231 -3.56 14.14 3.66
C ALA A 231 -4.89 14.65 4.25
N GLY A 232 -4.83 15.54 5.25
CA GLY A 232 -6.04 16.14 5.83
C GLY A 232 -6.83 16.98 4.84
N ALA A 233 -6.15 17.78 4.01
CA ALA A 233 -6.78 18.57 2.96
C ALA A 233 -7.43 17.68 1.89
N TRP A 234 -6.77 16.60 1.48
CA TRP A 234 -7.33 15.63 0.53
C TRP A 234 -8.61 15.00 1.07
N PHE A 235 -8.62 14.58 2.34
CA PHE A 235 -9.82 14.06 3.01
C PHE A 235 -10.96 15.09 3.00
N LEU A 236 -10.68 16.33 3.44
CA LEU A 236 -11.70 17.38 3.50
C LEU A 236 -12.23 17.76 2.13
N ILE A 237 -11.36 17.85 1.12
CA ILE A 237 -11.76 18.19 -0.25
C ILE A 237 -12.52 17.03 -0.89
N GLY A 238 -11.95 15.82 -0.88
CA GLY A 238 -12.55 14.63 -1.49
C GLY A 238 -13.89 14.28 -0.84
N THR A 239 -13.87 13.95 0.45
CA THR A 239 -15.07 13.48 1.16
C THR A 239 -16.01 14.61 1.55
N GLY A 240 -15.46 15.75 2.00
CA GLY A 240 -16.25 16.86 2.53
C GLY A 240 -16.84 17.79 1.47
N ILE A 241 -16.21 17.92 0.30
CA ILE A 241 -16.64 18.86 -0.75
C ILE A 241 -17.04 18.11 -2.02
N VAL A 242 -16.13 17.38 -2.65
CA VAL A 242 -16.34 16.77 -3.98
C VAL A 242 -17.44 15.72 -3.92
N GLN A 243 -17.31 14.74 -3.02
CA GLN A 243 -18.32 13.70 -2.86
C GLN A 243 -19.68 14.28 -2.51
N GLN A 244 -19.75 15.24 -1.57
CA GLN A 244 -21.02 15.87 -1.20
C GLN A 244 -21.66 16.63 -2.36
N HIS A 245 -20.86 17.34 -3.16
CA HIS A 245 -21.33 18.09 -4.32
C HIS A 245 -21.95 17.16 -5.37
N PHE A 246 -21.28 16.07 -5.74
CA PHE A 246 -21.76 15.16 -6.77
C PHE A 246 -22.87 14.22 -6.29
N ARG A 247 -22.90 13.91 -5.01
CA ARG A 247 -23.90 13.01 -4.41
C ARG A 247 -25.27 13.67 -4.24
N ASN A 248 -25.37 15.00 -4.32
CA ASN A 248 -26.63 15.75 -4.19
C ASN A 248 -27.47 15.35 -2.96
N GLY A 249 -26.81 15.01 -1.83
CA GLY A 249 -27.50 14.56 -0.60
C GLY A 249 -28.08 13.14 -0.65
N GLY A 250 -27.76 12.35 -1.68
CA GLY A 250 -28.14 10.94 -1.82
C GLY A 250 -27.41 9.98 -0.86
N TYR A 251 -27.56 8.69 -1.15
CA TYR A 251 -27.10 7.55 -0.36
C TYR A 251 -25.64 7.68 0.15
N THR A 252 -25.42 7.65 1.47
CA THR A 252 -24.09 7.75 2.08
C THR A 252 -23.70 6.45 2.75
N ASP A 253 -22.42 6.14 2.91
CA ASP A 253 -22.01 4.96 3.71
C ASP A 253 -22.55 5.05 5.14
N PHE A 254 -22.58 6.25 5.74
CA PHE A 254 -23.25 6.44 7.02
C PHE A 254 -24.73 6.04 7.01
N VAL A 255 -25.46 6.28 5.90
CA VAL A 255 -26.86 5.87 5.71
C VAL A 255 -26.95 4.37 5.40
N TYR A 256 -26.04 3.83 4.55
CA TYR A 256 -25.95 2.40 4.23
C TYR A 256 -25.72 1.59 5.51
N TYR A 257 -24.68 1.92 6.27
CA TYR A 257 -24.29 1.22 7.49
C TYR A 257 -25.06 1.68 8.74
N ARG A 258 -26.19 2.41 8.61
CA ARG A 258 -27.07 2.69 9.76
C ARG A 258 -27.47 1.41 10.49
N TRP A 259 -27.60 0.30 9.78
CA TRP A 259 -27.90 -1.01 10.38
C TRP A 259 -26.78 -1.50 11.31
N LEU A 260 -25.51 -1.18 11.02
CA LEU A 260 -24.34 -1.59 11.81
C LEU A 260 -24.27 -0.87 13.17
N ILE A 261 -24.80 0.36 13.23
CA ILE A 261 -24.79 1.22 14.44
C ILE A 261 -26.12 1.08 15.22
N GLY A 262 -26.99 0.12 14.86
CA GLY A 262 -28.30 -0.03 15.49
C GLY A 262 -29.23 1.18 15.25
N LEU A 263 -28.95 1.99 14.24
CA LEU A 263 -29.77 3.13 13.80
C LEU A 263 -30.84 2.70 12.77
N ASN A 264 -31.23 1.42 12.83
CA ASN A 264 -32.42 0.93 12.17
C ASN A 264 -33.64 1.52 12.91
N PRO A 265 -34.50 2.33 12.28
CA PRO A 265 -35.67 2.89 12.94
C PRO A 265 -36.66 1.83 13.47
N ALA A 266 -36.54 0.57 13.04
CA ALA A 266 -37.31 -0.56 13.54
C ALA A 266 -36.67 -1.28 14.75
N ILE A 267 -35.44 -0.94 15.14
CA ILE A 267 -34.73 -1.51 16.29
C ILE A 267 -34.46 -0.38 17.26
N HIS A 268 -35.01 -0.45 18.47
CA HIS A 268 -34.73 0.55 19.50
C HIS A 268 -33.24 0.49 19.87
N ALA A 269 -32.54 1.61 19.71
CA ALA A 269 -31.16 1.75 20.15
C ALA A 269 -31.11 1.69 21.68
N THR A 270 -30.92 0.49 22.23
CA THR A 270 -30.63 0.28 23.64
C THR A 270 -29.12 0.21 23.84
N PRO A 271 -28.60 0.51 25.05
CA PRO A 271 -27.19 0.29 25.36
C PRO A 271 -26.73 -1.14 25.05
N THR A 272 -27.63 -2.12 25.17
CA THR A 272 -27.37 -3.51 24.81
C THR A 272 -27.25 -3.75 23.30
N THR A 273 -27.97 -3.04 22.42
CA THR A 273 -27.79 -3.19 20.96
C THR A 273 -26.55 -2.48 20.44
N VAL A 274 -26.07 -1.44 21.15
CA VAL A 274 -24.85 -0.68 20.81
C VAL A 274 -23.59 -1.35 21.37
N LEU A 275 -23.70 -2.03 22.51
CA LEU A 275 -22.57 -2.65 23.22
C LEU A 275 -22.54 -4.18 23.10
N ALA A 276 -23.57 -4.82 22.54
CA ALA A 276 -23.50 -6.25 22.24
C ALA A 276 -22.53 -6.44 21.07
N PRO A 277 -21.47 -7.24 21.23
CA PRO A 277 -20.67 -7.67 20.11
C PRO A 277 -21.52 -8.68 19.34
N ALA A 278 -22.26 -8.22 18.32
CA ALA A 278 -22.66 -9.15 17.27
C ALA A 278 -21.35 -9.59 16.62
N ALA A 279 -21.01 -10.87 16.81
CA ALA A 279 -19.76 -11.46 16.36
C ALA A 279 -19.49 -11.27 14.86
N ASP A 280 -20.53 -10.93 14.09
CA ASP A 280 -20.49 -10.69 12.65
C ASP A 280 -20.15 -9.23 12.26
N HIS A 281 -20.14 -8.29 13.22
CA HIS A 281 -19.93 -6.85 12.95
C HIS A 281 -18.50 -6.36 13.20
N VAL A 282 -17.65 -7.18 13.82
CA VAL A 282 -16.24 -6.84 14.03
C VAL A 282 -15.45 -6.95 12.72
N ILE A 283 -15.87 -7.82 11.79
CA ILE A 283 -15.13 -8.04 10.53
C ILE A 283 -15.25 -6.83 9.60
N ALA A 284 -16.44 -6.23 9.48
CA ALA A 284 -16.71 -5.11 8.56
C ALA A 284 -16.09 -3.76 9.00
N LEU A 285 -15.78 -3.58 10.29
CA LEU A 285 -15.06 -2.40 10.79
C LEU A 285 -13.54 -2.57 10.76
N VAL A 286 -13.05 -3.80 10.65
CA VAL A 286 -11.62 -4.12 10.73
C VAL A 286 -10.99 -4.23 9.33
N GLU A 287 -11.72 -4.63 8.29
CA GLU A 287 -11.18 -4.80 6.93
C GLU A 287 -10.53 -3.54 6.31
N PRO A 288 -11.15 -2.34 6.28
CA PRO A 288 -10.48 -1.14 5.77
C PRO A 288 -9.33 -0.67 6.68
N PHE A 289 -9.33 -1.10 7.94
CA PHE A 289 -8.21 -0.89 8.85
C PHE A 289 -7.10 -1.94 8.70
N GLN A 290 -7.37 -3.10 8.10
CA GLN A 290 -6.45 -4.25 8.12
C GLN A 290 -5.24 -4.01 7.23
N GLN A 291 -5.44 -3.41 6.06
CA GLN A 291 -4.34 -3.02 5.16
C GLN A 291 -3.44 -1.93 5.78
N THR A 292 -4.04 -0.98 6.50
CA THR A 292 -3.34 0.07 7.28
C THR A 292 -2.65 -0.52 8.53
N TRP A 293 -3.28 -1.48 9.18
CA TRP A 293 -2.80 -2.16 10.39
C TRP A 293 -1.64 -3.10 10.09
N ASP A 294 -1.61 -3.72 8.91
CA ASP A 294 -0.49 -4.53 8.46
C ASP A 294 0.74 -3.67 8.15
N VAL A 295 0.56 -2.51 7.53
CA VAL A 295 1.64 -1.50 7.37
C VAL A 295 2.12 -0.99 8.74
N MET A 296 1.21 -0.66 9.65
CA MET A 296 1.57 -0.23 11.00
C MET A 296 2.26 -1.33 11.81
N ARG A 297 1.84 -2.60 11.70
CA ARG A 297 2.48 -3.75 12.37
C ARG A 297 3.91 -3.94 11.89
N VAL A 298 4.14 -3.90 10.58
CA VAL A 298 5.50 -4.03 10.01
C VAL A 298 6.39 -2.88 10.50
N VAL A 299 5.89 -1.64 10.51
CA VAL A 299 6.66 -0.48 10.98
C VAL A 299 6.92 -0.54 12.49
N LEU A 300 5.88 -0.78 13.31
CA LEU A 300 5.98 -0.82 14.77
C LEU A 300 6.89 -1.96 15.26
N HIS A 301 6.78 -3.15 14.67
CA HIS A 301 7.55 -4.32 15.10
C HIS A 301 9.05 -4.18 14.78
N VAL A 302 9.40 -3.45 13.71
CA VAL A 302 10.80 -3.13 13.36
C VAL A 302 11.37 -2.04 14.29
N THR A 303 10.58 -1.03 14.67
CA THR A 303 11.02 0.01 15.63
C THR A 303 11.34 -0.54 17.02
N VAL A 304 10.52 -1.45 17.55
CA VAL A 304 10.70 -2.00 18.91
C VAL A 304 11.99 -2.84 18.99
N HIS A 305 12.36 -3.54 17.92
CA HIS A 305 13.59 -4.34 17.90
C HIS A 305 14.88 -3.53 17.65
N ALA A 306 14.78 -2.41 16.92
CA ALA A 306 15.91 -1.50 16.71
C ALA A 306 16.29 -0.73 18.00
N SER A 307 15.32 -0.43 18.87
CA SER A 307 15.59 0.23 20.16
C SER A 307 16.14 -0.71 21.24
N THR A 308 15.80 -2.01 21.21
CA THR A 308 16.30 -2.97 22.22
C THR A 308 17.73 -3.45 21.95
N THR A 309 18.21 -3.39 20.70
CA THR A 309 19.59 -3.80 20.37
C THR A 309 20.63 -2.68 20.54
N SER A 310 20.21 -1.44 20.78
CA SER A 310 21.10 -0.29 21.00
C SER A 310 21.36 0.03 22.48
N CYS A 311 20.61 -0.57 23.43
CA CYS A 311 20.80 -0.33 24.87
C CYS A 311 21.72 -1.34 25.60
N CYS A 312 22.17 -2.44 24.96
CA CYS A 312 22.96 -3.47 25.65
C CYS A 312 24.49 -3.29 25.58
N CYS A 313 25.01 -2.17 25.07
CA CYS A 313 26.46 -1.94 24.95
C CYS A 313 27.02 -0.83 25.86
N CYS A 314 26.28 -0.36 26.85
CA CYS A 314 26.79 0.60 27.83
C CYS A 314 26.39 0.21 29.25
N SER A 315 27.24 -0.57 29.90
CA SER A 315 27.45 -0.50 31.35
C SER A 315 28.90 -0.93 31.64
N PRO A 316 29.63 -0.18 32.50
CA PRO A 316 31.04 -0.43 32.80
C PRO A 316 31.28 -1.71 33.59
#